data_AF-A0A2X3DJ90-F1
#
_entry.id   AF-A0A2X3DJ90-F1
#
_cell.length_a   1.000
_cell.length_b   1.000
_cell.length_c   1.000
_cell.angle_alpha   90.00
_cell.angle_beta   90.00
_cell.angle_gamma   90.00
#
_symmetry.space_group_name_H-M   'P 1'
#
loop_
_entity.id
_entity.type
_entity.pdbx_description
1 polymer ?
#
loop_
_entity_poly.entity_id
_entity_poly.type
_entity_poly.pdbx_seq_one_letter_code
_entity_poly.pdbx_strand_id
1 'polypeptide(L)'
;MKRFTPDCSMHMSHEMAFMRETPDGAYMEYQDHLAVKTQRDNLAARVTELELVLQGLPQVAVDGGWTAKGISDYARLLEDRLAVPVRLPTVYLVSDGKLSGKMIKADEAVEAIQAAGFTVVRDDQ
;
A
#
# COMPACT_ATOMS: atom_id res chain seq x y z
N MET A 1 3.79 53.97 -50.90
CA MET A 1 3.54 53.42 -49.56
C MET A 1 3.06 51.98 -49.70
N LYS A 2 3.90 50.99 -49.38
CA LYS A 2 3.49 49.57 -49.34
C LYS A 2 2.71 49.39 -48.05
N ARG A 3 1.41 49.07 -48.13
CA ARG A 3 0.60 48.74 -46.97
C ARG A 3 1.05 47.38 -46.45
N PHE A 4 1.52 47.36 -45.22
CA PHE A 4 1.77 46.14 -44.46
C PHE A 4 0.44 45.40 -44.30
N THR A 5 0.23 44.32 -45.05
CA THR A 5 -0.73 43.28 -44.72
C THR A 5 -0.06 42.41 -43.67
N PRO A 6 -0.53 42.39 -42.40
CA PRO A 6 0.00 41.44 -41.45
C PRO A 6 -0.33 40.05 -41.99
N ASP A 7 0.70 39.25 -42.23
CA ASP A 7 0.58 37.85 -42.57
C ASP A 7 -0.37 37.19 -41.57
N CYS A 8 -1.26 36.32 -42.05
CA CYS A 8 -2.01 35.36 -41.25
C CYS A 8 -1.09 34.31 -40.58
N SER A 9 0.10 34.72 -40.14
CA SER A 9 1.05 33.91 -39.40
C SER A 9 0.61 33.87 -37.94
N MET A 10 -0.26 32.90 -37.65
CA MET A 10 -0.33 32.21 -36.37
C MET A 10 -0.42 33.10 -35.12
N HIS A 11 -1.48 33.91 -35.00
CA HIS A 11 -2.10 34.07 -33.68
C HIS A 11 -2.98 32.84 -33.44
N MET A 12 -2.34 31.69 -33.22
CA MET A 12 -3.01 30.58 -32.55
C MET A 12 -3.39 31.12 -31.17
N SER A 13 -4.68 31.33 -30.94
CA SER A 13 -5.18 31.49 -29.58
C SER A 13 -4.65 30.32 -28.77
N HIS A 14 -4.24 30.56 -27.52
CA HIS A 14 -3.77 29.53 -26.60
C HIS A 14 -4.75 28.33 -26.53
N GLU A 15 -6.02 28.58 -26.86
CA GLU A 15 -7.12 27.63 -26.95
C GLU A 15 -7.00 26.67 -28.15
N MET A 16 -6.56 27.13 -29.33
CA MET A 16 -6.37 26.25 -30.51
C MET A 16 -5.15 25.34 -30.41
N ALA A 17 -4.13 25.72 -29.61
CA ALA A 17 -2.90 24.95 -29.49
C ALA A 17 -3.08 23.59 -28.77
N PHE A 18 -4.21 23.39 -28.06
CA PHE A 18 -4.51 22.18 -27.30
C PHE A 18 -5.58 21.28 -27.92
N MET A 19 -6.33 21.73 -28.93
CA MET A 19 -7.38 20.94 -29.58
C MET A 19 -6.71 19.86 -30.45
N ARG A 20 -6.84 18.58 -30.08
CA ARG A 20 -6.49 17.46 -30.99
C ARG A 20 -7.66 17.16 -31.91
N GLU A 21 -7.39 17.07 -33.21
CA GLU A 21 -8.38 16.60 -34.19
C GLU A 21 -8.67 15.12 -33.97
N THR A 22 -9.95 14.76 -33.93
CA THR A 22 -10.41 13.38 -33.93
C THR A 22 -10.31 12.78 -35.35
N PRO A 23 -10.33 11.45 -35.52
CA PRO A 23 -10.21 10.80 -36.84
C PRO A 23 -11.28 11.21 -37.87
N ASP A 24 -12.42 11.72 -37.40
CA ASP A 24 -13.55 12.29 -38.14
C ASP A 24 -13.43 13.81 -38.39
N GLY A 25 -12.32 14.43 -37.97
CA GLY A 25 -12.00 15.84 -38.25
C GLY A 25 -12.70 16.85 -37.35
N ALA A 26 -13.29 16.42 -36.22
CA ALA A 26 -13.82 17.32 -35.21
C ALA A 26 -12.71 17.75 -34.24
N TYR A 27 -12.81 18.97 -33.70
CA TYR A 27 -11.89 19.46 -32.68
C TYR A 27 -12.37 19.03 -31.28
N MET A 28 -11.57 18.29 -30.51
CA MET A 28 -11.89 17.98 -29.09
C MET A 28 -11.97 19.27 -28.27
N GLU A 29 -13.13 19.62 -27.72
CA GLU A 29 -13.27 20.81 -26.87
C GLU A 29 -12.46 20.69 -25.57
N TYR A 30 -11.97 21.84 -25.06
CA TYR A 30 -11.15 21.91 -23.84
C TYR A 30 -11.83 21.28 -22.60
N GLN A 31 -13.17 21.25 -22.58
CA GLN A 31 -13.94 20.61 -21.51
C GLN A 31 -13.77 19.08 -21.48
N ASP A 32 -13.55 18.44 -22.63
CA ASP A 32 -13.33 16.99 -22.71
C ASP A 32 -12.01 16.57 -22.05
N HIS A 33 -10.98 17.43 -22.08
CA HIS A 33 -9.72 17.15 -21.40
C HIS A 33 -9.85 17.10 -19.88
N LEU A 34 -10.78 17.88 -19.30
CA LEU A 34 -11.02 17.85 -17.87
C LEU A 34 -11.70 16.54 -17.47
N ALA A 35 -12.72 16.12 -18.22
CA ALA A 35 -13.40 14.84 -17.99
C ALA A 35 -12.44 13.64 -18.10
N VAL A 36 -11.56 13.63 -19.11
CA VAL A 36 -10.53 12.59 -19.30
C VAL A 36 -9.53 12.59 -18.14
N LYS A 37 -9.06 13.77 -17.70
CA LYS A 37 -8.16 13.87 -16.54
C LYS A 37 -8.82 13.36 -15.26
N THR A 38 -10.06 13.77 -14.99
CA THR A 38 -10.83 13.33 -13.82
C THR A 38 -11.05 11.82 -13.85
N GLN A 39 -11.40 11.22 -14.99
CA GLN A 39 -11.52 9.77 -15.12
C GLN A 39 -10.20 9.05 -14.85
N ARG A 40 -9.09 9.55 -15.38
CA ARG A 40 -7.76 8.99 -15.13
C ARG A 40 -7.41 9.04 -13.65
N ASP A 41 -7.63 10.18 -13.00
CA ASP A 41 -7.27 10.37 -11.60
C ASP A 41 -8.14 9.49 -10.68
N ASN A 42 -9.43 9.35 -10.99
CA ASN A 42 -10.33 8.42 -10.31
C ASN A 42 -9.90 6.96 -10.51
N LEU A 43 -9.45 6.59 -11.71
CA LEU A 43 -8.95 5.24 -11.96
C LEU A 43 -7.66 4.98 -11.18
N ALA A 44 -6.74 5.93 -11.14
CA ALA A 44 -5.52 5.83 -10.36
C ALA A 44 -5.82 5.65 -8.86
N ALA A 45 -6.75 6.43 -8.30
CA ALA A 45 -7.18 6.29 -6.91
C ALA A 45 -7.74 4.88 -6.62
N ARG A 46 -8.60 4.36 -7.51
CA ARG A 46 -9.17 3.01 -7.36
C ARG A 46 -8.12 1.91 -7.46
N VAL A 47 -7.11 2.06 -8.32
CA VAL A 47 -6.00 1.09 -8.41
C VAL A 47 -5.19 1.09 -7.11
N THR A 48 -4.85 2.26 -6.58
CA THR A 48 -4.15 2.37 -5.29
C THR A 48 -4.93 1.71 -4.15
N GLU A 49 -6.26 1.91 -4.10
CA GLU A 49 -7.11 1.26 -3.10
C GLU A 49 -7.10 -0.28 -3.26
N LEU A 50 -7.17 -0.78 -4.49
CA LEU A 50 -7.10 -2.23 -4.75
C LEU A 50 -5.73 -2.82 -4.38
N GLU A 51 -4.64 -2.11 -4.66
CA GLU A 51 -3.29 -2.52 -4.26
C GLU A 51 -3.16 -2.62 -2.73
N LEU A 52 -3.77 -1.69 -1.99
CA LEU A 52 -3.85 -1.75 -0.52
C LEU A 52 -4.67 -2.95 -0.03
N VAL A 53 -5.82 -3.23 -0.65
CA VAL A 53 -6.66 -4.38 -0.29
C VAL A 53 -5.94 -5.72 -0.54
N LEU A 54 -5.12 -5.79 -1.59
CA LEU A 54 -4.36 -6.99 -1.93
C LEU A 54 -3.04 -7.11 -1.16
N GLN A 55 -2.67 -6.10 -0.36
CA GLN A 55 -1.41 -6.07 0.35
C GLN A 55 -1.31 -7.23 1.35
N GLY A 56 -0.23 -8.02 1.23
CA GLY A 56 0.02 -9.16 2.12
C GLY A 56 -0.72 -10.44 1.75
N LEU A 57 -1.53 -10.44 0.68
CA LEU A 57 -2.10 -11.68 0.15
C LEU A 57 -1.03 -12.48 -0.62
N PRO A 58 -1.01 -13.81 -0.49
CA PRO A 58 -0.12 -14.65 -1.30
C PRO A 58 -0.56 -14.63 -2.77
N GLN A 59 0.38 -14.68 -3.72
CA GLN A 59 0.10 -14.61 -5.15
C GLN A 59 -0.94 -15.66 -5.62
N VAL A 60 -0.91 -16.86 -5.04
CA VAL A 60 -1.90 -17.92 -5.33
C VAL A 60 -3.34 -17.48 -5.06
N ALA A 61 -3.57 -16.59 -4.09
CA ALA A 61 -4.91 -16.02 -3.85
C ALA A 61 -5.37 -15.14 -5.02
N VAL A 62 -4.45 -14.33 -5.56
CA VAL A 62 -4.70 -13.41 -6.69
C VAL A 62 -4.94 -14.19 -7.99
N ASP A 63 -4.24 -15.30 -8.19
CA ASP A 63 -4.33 -16.14 -9.39
C ASP A 63 -5.58 -17.05 -9.42
N GLY A 64 -6.58 -16.77 -8.58
CA GLY A 64 -7.83 -17.53 -8.50
C GLY A 64 -7.80 -18.70 -7.51
N GLY A 65 -6.77 -18.80 -6.67
CA GLY A 65 -6.67 -19.82 -5.62
C GLY A 65 -7.61 -19.59 -4.43
N TRP A 66 -8.30 -18.43 -4.34
CA TRP A 66 -9.38 -18.15 -3.37
C TRP A 66 -10.68 -18.91 -3.67
N THR A 67 -10.55 -20.20 -3.92
CA THR A 67 -11.65 -21.16 -3.80
C THR A 67 -11.96 -21.39 -2.32
N ALA A 68 -13.13 -21.94 -2.00
CA ALA A 68 -13.47 -22.31 -0.62
C ALA A 68 -12.37 -23.17 0.03
N LYS A 69 -11.81 -24.12 -0.73
CA LYS A 69 -10.68 -24.95 -0.29
C LYS A 69 -9.42 -24.12 -0.03
N GLY A 70 -9.04 -23.25 -0.97
CA GLY A 70 -7.84 -22.42 -0.81
C GLY A 70 -7.91 -21.45 0.36
N ILE A 71 -9.10 -20.93 0.68
CA ILE A 71 -9.32 -20.14 1.90
C ILE A 71 -9.11 -21.00 3.15
N SER A 72 -9.71 -22.20 3.19
CA SER A 72 -9.53 -23.13 4.32
C SER A 72 -8.07 -23.57 4.49
N ASP A 73 -7.36 -23.88 3.41
CA ASP A 73 -5.96 -24.29 3.44
C ASP A 73 -5.06 -23.14 3.94
N TYR A 74 -5.33 -21.90 3.51
CA TYR A 74 -4.61 -20.72 3.99
C TYR A 74 -4.90 -20.40 5.46
N ALA A 75 -6.16 -20.52 5.89
CA ALA A 75 -6.54 -20.36 7.29
C ALA A 75 -5.81 -21.38 8.19
N ARG A 76 -5.75 -22.64 7.76
CA ARG A 76 -5.01 -23.68 8.47
C ARG A 76 -3.52 -23.38 8.55
N LEU A 77 -2.91 -22.89 7.48
CA LEU A 77 -1.51 -22.46 7.49
C LEU A 77 -1.26 -21.31 8.47
N LEU A 78 -2.20 -20.37 8.59
CA LEU A 78 -2.14 -19.30 9.59
C LEU A 78 -2.26 -19.85 11.02
N GLU A 79 -3.21 -20.77 11.25
CA GLU A 79 -3.37 -21.45 12.53
C GLU A 79 -2.08 -22.19 12.94
N ASP A 80 -1.47 -22.95 12.01
CA ASP A 80 -0.22 -23.67 12.26
C ASP A 80 0.92 -22.71 12.60
N ARG A 81 1.01 -21.56 11.92
CA ARG A 81 2.03 -20.53 12.22
C ARG A 81 1.83 -19.89 13.58
N LEU A 82 0.59 -19.61 13.96
CA LEU A 82 0.25 -19.04 15.27
C LEU A 82 0.37 -20.07 16.40
N ALA A 83 0.20 -21.36 16.09
CA ALA A 83 0.35 -22.44 17.04
C ALA A 83 1.81 -22.68 17.45
N VAL A 84 2.80 -22.17 16.72
CA VAL A 84 4.21 -22.24 17.12
C VAL A 84 4.40 -21.37 18.38
N PRO A 85 4.61 -21.98 19.56
CA PRO A 85 4.73 -21.21 20.78
C PRO A 85 6.04 -20.42 20.74
N VAL A 86 5.93 -19.10 20.88
CA VAL A 86 7.10 -18.27 21.13
C VAL A 86 7.60 -18.55 22.54
N ARG A 87 8.79 -19.11 22.65
CA ARG A 87 9.47 -19.27 23.93
C ARG A 87 10.10 -17.95 24.33
N LEU A 88 9.43 -17.22 25.21
CA LEU A 88 10.07 -16.11 25.90
C LEU A 88 11.12 -16.66 26.88
N PRO A 89 12.22 -15.91 27.11
CA PRO A 89 13.13 -16.27 28.17
C PRO A 89 12.40 -16.29 29.52
N THR A 90 12.74 -17.25 30.37
CA THR A 90 12.17 -17.36 31.72
C THR A 90 12.65 -16.19 32.57
N VAL A 91 11.76 -15.26 32.92
CA VAL A 91 12.03 -14.12 33.80
C VAL A 91 11.39 -14.39 35.17
N TYR A 92 12.16 -14.30 36.26
CA TYR A 92 11.63 -14.44 37.63
C TYR A 92 11.13 -13.08 38.13
N LEU A 93 9.89 -13.02 38.61
CA LEU A 93 9.46 -11.98 39.54
C LEU A 93 9.74 -12.46 40.97
N VAL A 94 10.36 -11.60 41.77
CA VAL A 94 10.59 -11.88 43.19
C VAL A 94 9.24 -11.76 43.92
N SER A 95 8.62 -12.91 44.19
CA SER A 95 7.72 -13.06 45.33
C SER A 95 8.25 -14.23 46.15
N ASP A 96 8.67 -13.95 47.37
CA ASP A 96 9.05 -14.92 48.41
C ASP A 96 10.38 -15.70 48.24
N GLY A 97 11.38 -15.09 47.60
CA GLY A 97 12.80 -15.37 47.90
C GLY A 97 13.37 -16.73 47.45
N LYS A 98 12.64 -17.52 46.66
CA LYS A 98 13.18 -18.76 46.05
C LYS A 98 13.27 -18.63 44.52
N LEU A 99 14.49 -18.38 44.05
CA LEU A 99 14.85 -18.40 42.62
C LEU A 99 14.97 -19.86 42.14
N SER A 100 14.42 -20.20 40.98
CA SER A 100 14.69 -21.48 40.32
C SER A 100 14.94 -21.34 38.83
N GLY A 101 16.06 -20.69 38.45
CA GLY A 101 16.66 -20.72 37.11
C GLY A 101 17.55 -19.51 36.79
N LYS A 102 17.80 -19.24 35.50
CA LYS A 102 18.84 -18.28 35.05
C LYS A 102 18.29 -16.85 35.01
N MET A 103 18.92 -15.94 35.77
CA MET A 103 18.62 -14.51 35.70
C MET A 103 19.23 -13.92 34.43
N ILE A 104 18.41 -13.24 33.62
CA ILE A 104 18.85 -12.49 32.43
C ILE A 104 18.68 -10.99 32.66
N LYS A 105 19.43 -10.17 31.92
CA LYS A 105 19.27 -8.72 31.99
C LYS A 105 17.96 -8.30 31.33
N ALA A 106 17.36 -7.20 31.80
CA ALA A 106 16.12 -6.68 31.22
C ALA A 106 16.25 -6.39 29.72
N ASP A 107 17.39 -5.83 29.27
CA ASP A 107 17.62 -5.55 27.85
C ASP A 107 17.68 -6.84 27.00
N GLU A 108 18.29 -7.90 27.53
CA GLU A 108 18.35 -9.22 26.86
C GLU A 108 16.95 -9.84 26.72
N ALA A 109 16.07 -9.62 27.71
CA ALA A 109 14.67 -10.04 27.63
C ALA A 109 13.89 -9.24 26.58
N VAL A 110 14.09 -7.91 26.55
CA VAL A 110 13.44 -7.00 25.58
C VAL A 110 13.83 -7.38 24.15
N GLU A 111 15.12 -7.60 23.89
CA GLU A 111 15.62 -8.02 22.58
C GLU A 111 15.02 -9.36 22.14
N ALA A 112 14.92 -10.34 23.04
CA ALA A 112 14.33 -11.64 22.74
C ALA A 112 12.83 -11.54 22.40
N ILE A 113 12.08 -10.71 23.14
CA ILE A 113 10.65 -10.47 22.89
C ILE A 113 10.45 -9.75 21.55
N GLN A 114 11.29 -8.76 21.24
CA GLN A 114 11.26 -8.05 19.95
C GLN A 114 11.64 -8.94 18.77
N ALA A 115 12.66 -9.79 18.93
CA ALA A 115 13.07 -10.77 17.91
C ALA A 115 11.97 -11.80 17.62
N ALA A 116 11.10 -12.06 18.60
CA ALA A 116 9.91 -12.87 18.43
C ALA A 116 8.72 -12.13 17.78
N GLY A 117 8.90 -10.85 17.41
CA GLY A 117 7.92 -10.04 16.70
C GLY A 117 6.91 -9.31 17.60
N PHE A 118 7.14 -9.28 18.91
CA PHE A 118 6.28 -8.55 19.85
C PHE A 118 6.80 -7.14 20.12
N THR A 119 5.88 -6.19 20.25
CA THR A 119 6.20 -4.84 20.74
C THR A 119 6.35 -4.88 22.26
N VAL A 120 7.43 -4.30 22.77
CA VAL A 120 7.65 -4.14 24.21
C VAL A 120 7.42 -2.69 24.59
N VAL A 121 6.50 -2.46 25.54
CA VAL A 121 6.29 -1.16 26.18
C VAL A 121 6.98 -1.23 27.54
N ARG A 122 7.84 -0.25 27.85
CA ARG A 122 8.39 -0.09 29.19
C ARG A 122 7.43 0.79 29.96
N ASP A 123 7.01 0.36 31.14
CA ASP A 123 6.37 1.28 32.08
C ASP A 123 7.46 2.24 32.54
N ASP A 124 7.37 3.49 32.09
CA ASP A 124 8.28 4.55 32.49
C ASP A 124 8.20 4.71 34.03
N GLN A 125 9.35 4.74 34.70
CA GLN A 125 9.46 4.97 36.16
C GLN A 125 9.04 6.39 36.56
#